data_AF-A0A935CP51-F1
#
_entry.id   AF-A0A935CP51-F1
#
_cell.length_a   1.000
_cell.length_b   1.000
_cell.length_c   1.000
_cell.angle_alpha   90.00
_cell.angle_beta   90.00
_cell.angle_gamma   90.00
#
_symmetry.space_group_name_H-M   'P 1'
#
loop_
_entity.id
_entity.type
_entity.pdbx_description
1 polymer ?
#
loop_
_entity_poly.entity_id
_entity_poly.type
_entity_poly.pdbx_seq_one_letter_code
_entity_poly.pdbx_strand_id
1 'polypeptide(L)' 'MNGTSVTPFQAALDVIDRLPPDDQEAIIEIIRRRMIEQRRREIAANAQMTLQAFRERRASYGTVDDLRRELEA' A
#
# COMPACT_ATOMS: atom_id res chain seq x y z
N MET A 1 -28.82 -13.10 -24.74
CA MET A 1 -28.32 -11.74 -24.43
C MET A 1 -27.35 -11.88 -23.29
N ASN A 2 -26.05 -11.84 -23.56
CA ASN A 2 -25.03 -11.97 -22.50
C ASN A 2 -24.86 -10.59 -21.86
N GLY A 3 -25.48 -10.39 -20.71
CA GLY A 3 -25.28 -9.18 -19.90
C GLY A 3 -23.89 -9.24 -19.27
N THR A 4 -22.93 -8.51 -19.85
CA THR A 4 -21.62 -8.30 -19.24
C THR A 4 -21.84 -7.51 -17.94
N SER A 5 -21.68 -8.16 -16.79
CA SER A 5 -21.71 -7.46 -15.49
C SER A 5 -20.56 -6.47 -15.44
N VAL A 6 -20.89 -5.17 -15.42
CA VAL A 6 -19.90 -4.09 -15.32
C VAL A 6 -19.19 -4.20 -13.99
N THR A 7 -17.86 -4.34 -14.01
CA THR A 7 -17.07 -4.38 -12.79
C THR A 7 -17.00 -2.97 -12.18
N PRO A 8 -16.81 -2.83 -10.86
CA PRO A 8 -16.60 -1.52 -10.25
C PRO A 8 -15.45 -0.73 -10.90
N PHE A 9 -14.43 -1.44 -11.38
CA PHE A 9 -13.33 -0.85 -12.12
C PHE A 9 -13.77 -0.25 -13.46
N GLN A 10 -14.51 -1.02 -14.27
CA GLN A 10 -15.04 -0.53 -15.53
C GLN A 10 -15.99 0.66 -15.33
N ALA A 11 -16.87 0.59 -14.32
CA ALA A 11 -17.76 1.70 -13.99
C ALA A 11 -16.99 2.98 -13.61
N ALA A 12 -15.84 2.86 -12.93
CA ALA A 12 -15.00 4.01 -12.62
C ALA A 12 -14.35 4.61 -13.87
N LEU A 13 -13.87 3.79 -14.79
CA LEU A 13 -13.34 4.25 -16.08
C LEU A 13 -14.41 4.98 -16.89
N ASP A 14 -15.61 4.41 -17.01
CA ASP A 14 -16.72 5.02 -17.74
C ASP A 14 -17.11 6.40 -17.18
N VAL A 15 -16.91 6.64 -15.88
CA VAL A 15 -17.13 7.94 -15.24
C VAL A 15 -15.98 8.90 -15.56
N ILE A 16 -14.73 8.44 -15.48
CA ILE A 16 -13.54 9.26 -15.77
C ILE A 16 -13.54 9.71 -17.23
N ASP A 17 -13.90 8.82 -18.16
CA ASP A 17 -13.92 9.10 -19.60
C ASP A 17 -14.90 10.21 -20.00
N ARG A 18 -15.90 10.50 -19.15
CA ARG A 18 -16.88 11.57 -19.37
C ARG A 18 -16.42 12.94 -18.88
N LEU A 19 -15.28 13.01 -18.19
CA LEU A 19 -14.73 14.26 -17.69
C LEU A 19 -13.93 15.01 -18.77
N PRO A 20 -13.77 16.34 -18.65
CA PRO A 20 -12.85 17.09 -19.49
C PRO A 20 -11.41 16.53 -19.40
N PRO A 21 -10.61 16.65 -20.47
CA PRO A 21 -9.24 16.13 -20.49
C PRO A 21 -8.37 16.59 -19.30
N ASP A 22 -8.47 17.87 -18.92
CA ASP A 22 -7.73 18.44 -17.80
C ASP A 22 -8.09 17.78 -16.45
N ASP A 23 -9.38 17.47 -16.27
CA ASP A 23 -9.86 16.78 -15.05
C ASP A 23 -9.42 15.31 -15.03
N GLN A 24 -9.36 14.65 -16.19
CA GLN A 24 -8.83 13.29 -16.29
C GLN A 24 -7.34 13.26 -15.91
N GLU A 25 -6.55 14.22 -16.39
CA GLU A 25 -5.13 14.36 -16.03
C GLU A 25 -4.95 14.66 -14.53
N ALA A 26 -5.76 15.56 -13.98
CA ALA A 26 -5.75 15.88 -12.55
C ALA A 26 -6.07 14.65 -11.68
N ILE A 27 -7.02 13.80 -12.11
CA ILE A 27 -7.35 12.56 -11.40
C ILE A 27 -6.15 11.62 -11.33
N ILE A 28 -5.41 11.44 -12.42
CA ILE A 28 -4.21 10.59 -12.45
C ILE A 28 -3.22 11.07 -11.39
N GLU A 29 -2.98 12.38 -11.33
CA GLU A 29 -2.07 12.98 -10.35
C GLU A 29 -2.55 12.77 -8.91
N ILE A 30 -3.84 13.02 -8.64
CA ILE A 30 -4.44 12.86 -7.31
C ILE A 30 -4.36 11.41 -6.84
N ILE A 31 -4.69 10.45 -7.70
CA ILE A 31 -4.64 9.02 -7.35
C ILE A 31 -3.20 8.61 -7.06
N ARG A 32 -2.23 9.05 -7.88
CA ARG A 32 -0.81 8.77 -7.64
C ARG A 32 -0.35 9.31 -6.28
N ARG A 33 -0.71 10.55 -5.94
CA ARG A 33 -0.41 11.16 -4.63
C ARG A 33 -1.04 10.35 -3.48
N ARG A 34 -2.30 9.94 -3.62
CA ARG A 34 -2.98 9.11 -2.62
C ARG A 34 -2.29 7.76 -2.39
N MET A 35 -1.82 7.11 -3.46
CA MET A 35 -1.07 5.85 -3.34
C MET A 35 0.27 6.04 -2.60
N ILE A 36 0.99 7.13 -2.89
CA ILE A 36 2.23 7.46 -2.17
C ILE A 36 1.96 7.69 -0.68
N GLU A 37 0.92 8.44 -0.35
CA GLU A 37 0.55 8.71 1.04
C GLU A 37 0.10 7.44 1.77
N GLN A 38 -0.63 6.55 1.10
CA GLN A 38 -0.97 5.24 1.65
C GLN A 38 0.28 4.43 1.99
N ARG A 39 1.25 4.38 1.07
CA ARG A 39 2.52 3.69 1.30
C ARG A 39 3.33 4.30 2.44
N ARG A 40 3.34 5.63 2.57
CA ARG A 40 4.00 6.33 3.69
C ARG A 40 3.39 5.95 5.03
N ARG A 41 2.06 5.84 5.10
CA ARG A 41 1.36 5.40 6.33
C ARG A 41 1.71 3.96 6.71
N GLU A 42 1.79 3.06 5.73
CA GLU A 42 2.24 1.67 5.97
C GLU A 42 3.66 1.63 6.54
N ILE A 43 4.59 2.39 5.95
CA ILE A 43 5.97 2.46 6.43
C ILE A 43 6.02 3.02 7.86
N ALA A 44 5.26 4.08 8.14
CA ALA A 44 5.19 4.66 9.48
C ALA A 44 4.61 3.67 10.51
N ALA A 45 3.55 2.95 10.16
CA ALA A 45 2.96 1.92 11.01
C ALA A 45 3.96 0.78 11.29
N ASN A 46 4.65 0.29 10.26
CA ASN A 46 5.68 -0.74 10.42
C ASN A 46 6.83 -0.26 11.29
N ALA A 47 7.31 0.97 11.10
CA ALA A 47 8.36 1.56 11.94
C ALA A 47 7.92 1.68 13.40
N GLN A 48 6.68 2.11 13.67
CA GLN A 48 6.12 2.17 15.02
C GLN A 48 6.07 0.78 15.66
N MET A 49 5.60 -0.25 14.94
CA MET A 49 5.57 -1.62 15.44
C MET A 49 6.98 -2.14 15.78
N THR A 50 7.96 -1.92 14.90
CA THR A 50 9.35 -2.33 15.14
C THR A 50 9.96 -1.61 16.35
N LEU A 51 9.77 -0.29 16.46
CA LEU A 51 10.25 0.48 17.60
C LEU A 51 9.59 0.05 18.92
N GLN A 52 8.31 -0.31 18.88
CA GLN A 52 7.61 -0.81 20.05
C GLN A 52 8.12 -2.20 20.47
N ALA A 53 8.29 -3.12 19.52
CA ALA A 53 8.88 -4.43 19.80
C ALA A 53 10.30 -4.30 20.37
N PHE A 54 11.07 -3.33 19.87
CA PHE A 54 12.37 -3.00 20.41
C PHE A 54 12.30 -2.56 21.88
N ARG A 55 11.45 -1.57 22.19
CA ARG A 55 11.29 -1.02 23.55
C ARG A 55 10.84 -2.08 24.55
N GLU A 56 9.97 -2.98 24.12
CA GLU A 56 9.45 -4.06 24.95
C GLU A 56 10.37 -5.28 25.03
N ARG A 57 11.58 -5.22 24.44
CA ARG A 57 12.54 -6.34 24.36
C ARG A 57 11.96 -7.61 23.72
N ARG A 58 10.97 -7.44 22.85
CA ARG A 58 10.33 -8.50 22.06
C ARG A 58 10.93 -8.63 20.66
N ALA A 59 11.79 -7.69 20.25
CA ALA A 59 12.58 -7.82 19.04
C ALA A 59 13.76 -8.76 19.28
N SER A 60 14.07 -9.62 18.31
CA SER A 60 15.30 -10.40 18.32
C SER A 60 16.50 -9.52 17.96
N TYR A 61 17.64 -9.79 18.60
CA TYR A 61 18.90 -9.09 18.39
C TYR A 61 20.04 -10.09 18.38
N GLY A 62 21.01 -9.88 17.51
CA GLY A 62 22.19 -10.70 17.46
C GLY A 62 22.98 -10.47 16.19
N THR A 63 23.96 -11.34 15.99
CA THR A 63 24.73 -11.45 14.76
C THR A 63 23.88 -12.07 13.65
N VAL A 64 24.38 -12.01 12.41
CA VAL A 64 23.78 -12.72 11.28
C VAL A 64 23.70 -14.24 11.56
N ASP A 65 24.66 -14.79 12.32
CA ASP A 65 24.64 -16.20 12.69
C ASP A 65 23.53 -16.52 13.71
N ASP A 66 23.23 -15.59 14.62
CA ASP A 66 22.08 -15.72 15.54
C ASP A 66 20.77 -15.73 14.77
N LEU A 67 20.62 -14.80 13.81
CA LEU A 67 19.45 -14.77 12.93
C LEU A 67 19.31 -16.05 12.10
N ARG A 68 20.42 -16.58 11.55
CA ARG A 68 20.41 -17.82 10.76
C ARG A 68 19.90 -18.99 11.60
N ARG A 69 20.37 -19.12 12.85
CA ARG A 69 19.91 -20.15 13.79
C ARG A 69 18.42 -20.04 14.11
N GLU A 70 17.88 -18.83 14.26
CA GLU A 70 16.45 -18.62 14.54
C GLU A 70 15.55 -18.99 13.36
N LEU A 71 16.00 -18.74 12.12
CA LEU A 71 15.21 -19.02 10.91
C LEU A 71 15.22 -20.50 10.49
N GLU A 72 16.22 -21.27 10.96
CA GLU A 72 16.36 -22.71 10.70
C GLU A 72 15.67 -23.60 11.75
N ALA A 73 15.13 -23.00 12.82
CA ALA A 73 14.43 -23.68 13.92
C ALA A 73 12.92 -23.81 13.67
#